data_AF-A0A963XCL4-F1
#
_entry.id   AF-A0A963XCL4-F1
#
_cell.length_a   1.000
_cell.length_b   1.000
_cell.length_c   1.000
_cell.angle_alpha   90.00
_cell.angle_beta   90.00
_cell.angle_gamma   90.00
#
_symmetry.space_group_name_H-M   'P 1'
#
loop_
_entity.id
_entity.type
_entity.pdbx_description
1 polymer ?
#
loop_
_entity_poly.entity_id
_entity_poly.type
_entity_poly.pdbx_seq_one_letter_code
_entity_poly.pdbx_strand_id
1 'polypeptide(L)' 'RAQEYEAKINSGDPVSIAEVVRDLHRGASQPEQSYSERQIYEQALERLAHEMAAVEKIKPEAATAKLEKLLNAA' A
#
# COMPACT_ATOMS: atom_id res chain seq x y z
N ARG A 1 12.75 -8.60 6.67
CA ARG A 1 11.92 -7.94 5.64
C ARG A 1 10.43 -8.14 5.85
N ALA A 2 9.84 -9.33 5.64
CA ALA A 2 8.39 -9.52 5.82
C ALA A 2 7.88 -9.09 7.21
N GLN A 3 8.55 -9.53 8.28
CA GLN A 3 8.22 -9.10 9.65
C GLN A 3 8.39 -7.59 9.89
N GLU A 4 9.35 -6.94 9.23
CA GLU A 4 9.54 -5.48 9.34
C GLU A 4 8.43 -4.73 8.62
N TYR A 5 7.97 -5.23 7.47
CA TYR A 5 6.81 -4.66 6.77
C TYR A 5 5.53 -4.83 7.58
N GLU A 6 5.31 -5.99 8.20
CA GLU A 6 4.17 -6.19 9.10
C GLU A 6 4.22 -5.24 10.31
N ALA A 7 5.39 -5.02 10.89
CA ALA A 7 5.56 -4.04 11.96
C ALA A 7 5.26 -2.61 11.47
N LYS A 8 5.72 -2.23 10.27
CA LYS A 8 5.41 -0.93 9.65
C LYS A 8 3.91 -0.78 9.37
N ILE A 9 3.23 -1.82 8.89
CA ILE A 9 1.78 -1.81 8.66
C ILE A 9 1.01 -1.65 9.98
N ASN A 10 1.46 -2.32 11.03
CA ASN A 10 0.82 -2.26 12.35
C ASN A 10 1.22 -1.04 13.19
N SER A 11 2.20 -0.26 12.74
CA SER A 11 2.66 0.95 13.44
C SER A 11 1.59 2.05 13.50
N GLY A 12 0.64 2.04 12.54
CA GLY A 12 -0.36 3.10 12.39
C GLY A 12 0.20 4.41 11.81
N ASP A 13 1.50 4.44 11.45
CA ASP A 13 2.11 5.59 10.79
C ASP A 13 1.88 5.51 9.27
N PRO A 14 1.18 6.48 8.66
CA PRO A 14 0.84 6.44 7.24
C PRO A 14 2.06 6.53 6.32
N VAL A 15 3.15 7.16 6.76
CA VAL A 15 4.40 7.22 5.99
C VAL A 15 5.04 5.84 5.95
N SER A 16 5.09 5.15 7.09
CA SER A 16 5.61 3.79 7.22
C SER A 16 4.82 2.79 6.35
N ILE A 17 3.49 2.90 6.33
CA ILE A 17 2.62 2.09 5.47
C ILE A 17 2.89 2.41 4.00
N ALA A 18 2.96 3.70 3.63
CA ALA A 18 3.22 4.12 2.25
C ALA A 18 4.60 3.67 1.73
N GLU A 19 5.62 3.60 2.59
CA GLU A 19 6.90 3.01 2.24
C GLU A 19 6.76 1.54 1.83
N VAL A 20 5.98 0.75 2.57
CA VAL A 20 5.75 -0.68 2.24
C VAL A 20 5.01 -0.82 0.92
N VAL A 21 3.95 -0.03 0.71
CA VAL A 21 3.19 -0.03 -0.56
C VAL A 21 4.11 0.31 -1.73
N ARG A 22 4.93 1.35 -1.60
CA ARG A 22 5.87 1.76 -2.67
C ARG A 22 6.97 0.72 -2.92
N ASP A 23 7.51 0.10 -1.87
CA ASP A 23 8.61 -0.86 -1.97
C ASP A 23 8.14 -2.21 -2.58
N LEU A 24 6.89 -2.58 -2.29
CA LEU A 24 6.26 -3.77 -2.86
C LEU A 24 5.54 -3.50 -4.19
N HIS A 25 5.27 -2.24 -4.54
CA HIS A 25 4.74 -1.85 -5.85
C HIS A 25 5.80 -2.05 -6.93
N ARG A 26 5.68 -3.12 -7.70
CA ARG A 26 6.60 -3.45 -8.81
C ARG A 26 5.90 -3.30 -10.17
N GLY A 27 6.62 -2.70 -11.12
CA GLY A 27 6.18 -2.62 -12.52
C GLY A 27 6.26 -3.97 -13.24
N ALA A 28 5.53 -4.09 -14.36
CA ALA A 28 5.30 -5.33 -15.13
C ALA A 28 6.55 -6.06 -15.66
N SER A 29 7.75 -5.50 -15.51
CA SER A 29 9.02 -6.09 -15.96
C SER A 29 9.78 -6.87 -14.89
N GLN A 30 9.22 -7.00 -13.68
CA GLN A 30 9.86 -7.71 -12.57
C GLN A 30 9.23 -9.11 -12.36
N PRO A 31 10.01 -10.09 -11.86
CA PRO A 31 9.50 -11.44 -11.58
C PRO A 31 8.31 -11.40 -10.62
N GLU A 32 7.42 -12.40 -10.73
CA GLU A 32 6.21 -12.52 -9.91
C GLU A 32 6.55 -12.42 -8.41
N GLN A 33 5.79 -11.57 -7.69
CA GLN A 33 5.90 -11.46 -6.24
C GLN A 33 5.60 -12.81 -5.59
N SER A 34 6.30 -13.12 -4.50
CA SER A 34 5.89 -14.24 -3.67
C SER A 34 4.49 -14.01 -3.10
N TYR A 35 3.75 -15.10 -2.85
CA TYR A 35 2.39 -15.03 -2.31
C TYR A 35 2.31 -14.20 -1.02
N SER A 36 3.31 -14.35 -0.14
CA SER A 36 3.42 -13.57 1.09
C SER A 36 3.66 -12.08 0.83
N GLU A 37 4.46 -11.71 -0.17
CA GLU A 37 4.68 -10.30 -0.51
C GLU A 37 3.42 -9.65 -1.07
N ARG A 38 2.65 -10.38 -1.90
CA ARG A 38 1.36 -9.90 -2.40
C ARG A 38 0.37 -9.64 -1.27
N GLN A 39 0.29 -10.56 -0.31
CA GLN A 39 -0.60 -10.42 0.84
C GLN A 39 -0.22 -9.22 1.73
N ILE A 40 1.08 -8.96 1.90
CA ILE A 40 1.57 -7.79 2.66
C ILE A 40 1.26 -6.49 1.90
N TYR A 41 1.44 -6.48 0.57
CA TYR A 41 1.10 -5.35 -0.27
C TYR A 41 -0.40 -5.01 -0.21
N GLU A 42 -1.27 -6.01 -0.37
CA GLU A 42 -2.72 -5.81 -0.32
C GLU A 42 -3.17 -5.26 1.04
N GLN A 43 -2.63 -5.79 2.14
CA GLN A 43 -2.89 -5.27 3.49
C GLN A 43 -2.40 -3.82 3.67
N ALA A 44 -1.22 -3.48 3.17
CA ALA A 44 -0.68 -2.13 3.27
C ALA A 44 -1.51 -1.14 2.43
N LEU A 45 -1.92 -1.54 1.22
CA LEU A 45 -2.70 -0.74 0.30
C LEU A 45 -4.10 -0.45 0.86
N GLU A 46 -4.79 -1.47 1.39
CA GLU A 46 -6.11 -1.31 2.01
C GLU A 46 -6.06 -0.32 3.18
N ARG A 47 -5.06 -0.47 4.06
CA ARG A 47 -4.90 0.38 5.24
C ARG A 47 -4.62 1.83 4.83
N LEU A 48 -3.73 2.04 3.86
CA LEU A 48 -3.41 3.37 3.34
C LEU A 48 -4.62 4.02 2.64
N ALA A 49 -5.41 3.25 1.91
CA ALA A 49 -6.63 3.72 1.26
C ALA A 49 -7.69 4.14 2.28
N HIS A 50 -7.83 3.41 3.38
CA HIS A 50 -8.72 3.78 4.48
C HIS A 50 -8.30 5.08 5.17
N GLU A 51 -7.01 5.25 5.47
CA GLU A 51 -6.48 6.49 6.05
C GLU A 51 -6.69 7.68 5.11
N MET A 52 -6.41 7.50 3.80
CA MET A 52 -6.66 8.55 2.81
C MET A 52 -8.15 8.88 2.66
N ALA A 53 -9.03 7.87 2.69
CA ALA A 53 -10.47 8.05 2.66
C ALA A 53 -10.98 8.86 3.86
N ALA A 54 -10.44 8.60 5.05
CA ALA A 54 -10.77 9.34 6.26
C ALA A 54 -10.31 10.80 6.19
N VAL A 55 -9.10 11.06 5.69
CA VAL A 55 -8.53 12.41 5.54
C VAL A 55 -9.30 13.23 4.49
N GLU A 56 -9.57 12.65 3.32
CA GLU A 56 -10.24 13.35 2.23
C GLU A 56 -11.78 13.31 2.31
N LYS A 57 -12.35 12.61 3.31
CA LYS A 57 -13.79 12.36 3.46
C LYS A 57 -14.42 11.78 2.19
N ILE A 58 -13.70 10.90 1.52
CA ILE A 58 -14.16 10.17 0.34
C ILE A 58 -14.41 8.71 0.68
N LYS A 59 -15.03 7.97 -0.26
CA LYS A 59 -15.18 6.52 -0.11
C LYS A 59 -13.83 5.82 -0.27
N PRO A 60 -13.59 4.69 0.42
CA PRO A 60 -12.36 3.90 0.27
C PRO A 60 -12.09 3.52 -1.18
N GLU A 61 -13.12 3.21 -1.96
CA GLU A 61 -13.03 2.90 -3.40
C GLU A 61 -12.40 4.04 -4.21
N ALA A 62 -12.79 5.28 -3.91
CA ALA A 62 -12.26 6.47 -4.58
C ALA A 62 -10.82 6.78 -4.12
N ALA A 63 -10.50 6.50 -2.85
CA ALA A 63 -9.15 6.63 -2.30
C ALA A 63 -8.20 5.61 -2.93
N THR A 64 -8.61 4.35 -3.08
CA THR A 64 -7.83 3.31 -3.75
C THR A 64 -7.52 3.69 -5.19
N ALA A 65 -8.52 4.11 -5.97
CA ALA A 65 -8.30 4.53 -7.36
C ALA A 65 -7.34 5.74 -7.47
N LYS A 66 -7.35 6.63 -6.48
CA LYS A 66 -6.43 7.77 -6.42
C LYS A 66 -5.01 7.33 -6.04
N LEU A 67 -4.88 6.41 -5.09
CA LEU A 67 -3.61 5.77 -4.73
C LEU A 67 -2.99 5.04 -5.91
N GLU A 68 -3.77 4.23 -6.64
CA GLU A 68 -3.30 3.55 -7.85
C GLU A 68 -2.82 4.53 -8.93
N LYS A 69 -3.51 5.67 -9.10
CA LYS A 69 -3.04 6.73 -10.01
C LYS A 69 -1.72 7.34 -9.58
N LEU A 70 -1.55 7.60 -8.28
CA LEU A 70 -0.29 8.15 -7.74
C LEU A 70 0.87 7.16 -7.89
N LEU A 71 0.61 5.88 -7.67
CA LEU A 71 1.60 4.81 -7.81
C LEU A 71 2.01 4.55 -9.27
N ASN A 72 1.09 4.72 -10.22
CA ASN A 72 1.39 4.61 -11.66
C ASN A 72 2.05 5.87 -12.25
N ALA A 73 1.93 7.02 -11.58
CA ALA A 73 2.54 8.28 -12.01
C ALA A 73 3.97 8.48 -11.50
N ALA A 74 4.42 7.64 -10.56
CA ALA A 74 5.75 7.63 -9.97
C ALA A 74 6.69 6.65 -10.69
#